data_AF-A0A9J6FN56-F1
#
_entry.id   AF-A0A9J6FN56-F1
#
_cell.length_a   1.000
_cell.length_b   1.000
_cell.length_c   1.000
_cell.angle_alpha   90.00
_cell.angle_beta   90.00
_cell.angle_gamma   90.00
#
_symmetry.space_group_name_H-M   'P 1'
#
loop_
_entity.id
_entity.type
_entity.pdbx_description
1 polymer ?
#
loop_
_entity_poly.entity_id
_entity_poly.type
_entity_poly.pdbx_seq_one_letter_code
_entity_poly.pdbx_strand_id
1 'polypeptide(L)'
;MRGLSYEEWIVNHLCQKNSTKKAGEMEVEAALILFQRSWELHKLRYTTVLSDGDCRTYPALKEADVYGFIKVTKEERVNHVQKRMGTQLRNLPKQRPAGCESLSGRGRLTGDLVNKLTSYYGWAIKSHKGDVPALHNAVMATYHHVTSNALQVLTRGAARTLPRPGVSRPPNTATTCRRMSVRPCFQCTNAWRTRSCWSGASEARLRTVMKVSTL
;
A
#
# COMPACT_ATOMS: atom_id res chain seq x y z
N MET A 1 8.54 -43.43 21.04
CA MET A 1 7.23 -43.48 20.35
C MET A 1 7.49 -43.48 18.85
N ARG A 2 7.07 -44.51 18.11
CA ARG A 2 7.12 -44.51 16.64
C ARG A 2 6.03 -43.56 16.14
N GLY A 3 6.38 -42.61 15.27
CA GLY A 3 5.38 -41.80 14.57
C GLY A 3 4.58 -42.68 13.61
N LEU A 4 3.29 -42.41 13.45
CA LEU A 4 2.44 -43.05 12.46
C LEU A 4 3.00 -42.79 11.05
N SER A 5 2.94 -43.80 10.18
CA SER A 5 3.28 -43.63 8.77
C SER A 5 2.26 -42.72 8.07
N TYR A 6 2.64 -42.14 6.93
CA TYR A 6 1.74 -41.27 6.15
C TYR A 6 0.44 -42.00 5.73
N GLU A 7 0.54 -43.30 5.41
CA GLU A 7 -0.61 -44.12 5.00
C GLU A 7 -1.58 -44.38 6.17
N GLU A 8 -1.07 -44.64 7.37
CA GLU A 8 -1.91 -44.78 8.56
C GLU A 8 -2.54 -43.44 8.96
N TRP A 9 -1.82 -42.32 8.76
CA TRP A 9 -2.34 -40.99 9.06
C TRP A 9 -3.49 -40.62 8.12
N ILE A 10 -3.37 -40.81 6.80
CA ILE A 10 -4.40 -40.37 5.84
C ILE A 10 -5.73 -41.12 6.01
N VAL A 11 -5.68 -42.41 6.39
CA VAL A 11 -6.88 -43.23 6.62
C VAL A 11 -7.60 -42.83 7.91
N ASN A 12 -6.85 -42.54 8.98
CA ASN A 12 -7.42 -42.19 10.28
C ASN A 12 -7.68 -40.68 10.46
N HIS A 13 -7.20 -39.87 9.52
CA HIS A 13 -7.34 -38.42 9.58
C HIS A 13 -8.77 -37.99 9.20
N LEU A 14 -9.47 -37.44 10.18
CA LEU A 14 -10.67 -36.64 9.94
C LEU A 14 -10.25 -35.20 9.65
N CYS A 15 -10.32 -34.82 8.37
CA CYS A 15 -10.01 -33.47 7.94
C CYS A 15 -11.08 -32.49 8.42
N GLN A 16 -10.68 -31.50 9.21
CA GLN A 16 -11.50 -30.32 9.49
C GLN A 16 -11.45 -29.37 8.28
N LYS A 17 -11.99 -29.84 7.15
CA LYS A 17 -11.98 -29.11 5.88
C LYS A 17 -13.15 -28.13 5.85
N ASN A 18 -12.84 -26.84 5.77
CA ASN A 18 -13.87 -25.78 5.71
C ASN A 18 -14.44 -25.56 4.29
N SER A 19 -13.74 -26.02 3.25
CA SER A 19 -14.14 -25.82 1.84
C SER A 19 -13.52 -26.90 0.96
N THR A 20 -14.23 -27.35 -0.08
CA THR A 20 -13.67 -28.28 -1.08
C THR A 20 -12.98 -27.57 -2.26
N LYS A 21 -13.05 -26.24 -2.32
CA LYS A 21 -12.53 -25.43 -3.42
C LYS A 21 -11.01 -25.29 -3.39
N LYS A 22 -10.45 -24.82 -4.52
CA LYS A 22 -9.02 -24.52 -4.65
C LYS A 22 -8.64 -23.36 -3.73
N ALA A 23 -7.39 -23.30 -3.30
CA ALA A 23 -6.91 -22.26 -2.39
C ALA A 23 -7.26 -20.82 -2.84
N GLY A 24 -7.14 -20.52 -4.14
CA GLY A 24 -7.49 -19.20 -4.70
C GLY A 24 -8.99 -18.91 -4.83
N GLU A 25 -9.86 -19.89 -4.58
CA GLU A 25 -11.32 -19.76 -4.59
C GLU A 25 -11.91 -19.76 -3.19
N MET A 26 -11.16 -20.21 -2.18
CA MET A 26 -11.61 -20.27 -0.78
C MET A 26 -12.01 -18.88 -0.26
N GLU A 27 -11.29 -17.82 -0.64
CA GLU A 27 -11.62 -16.45 -0.24
C GLU A 27 -12.95 -15.97 -0.84
N VAL A 28 -13.26 -16.42 -2.06
CA VAL A 28 -14.50 -16.08 -2.75
C VAL A 28 -15.68 -16.79 -2.10
N GLU A 29 -15.54 -18.09 -1.87
CA GLU A 29 -16.57 -18.91 -1.21
C GLU A 29 -16.84 -18.42 0.22
N ALA A 30 -15.79 -18.16 1.01
CA ALA A 30 -15.93 -17.65 2.36
C ALA A 30 -16.66 -16.31 2.40
N ALA A 31 -16.38 -15.41 1.46
CA ALA A 31 -17.07 -14.12 1.39
C ALA A 31 -18.55 -14.26 1.02
N LEU A 32 -18.89 -15.13 0.07
CA LEU A 32 -20.29 -15.40 -0.30
C LEU A 32 -21.07 -15.92 0.92
N ILE A 33 -20.52 -16.93 1.61
CA ILE A 33 -21.12 -17.49 2.82
C ILE A 33 -21.29 -16.40 3.89
N LEU A 34 -20.28 -15.56 4.09
CA LEU A 34 -20.31 -14.51 5.10
C LEU A 34 -21.37 -13.45 4.80
N PHE A 35 -21.51 -13.02 3.54
CA PHE A 35 -22.51 -12.05 3.13
C PHE A 35 -23.93 -12.63 3.23
N GLN A 36 -24.14 -13.88 2.80
CA GLN A 36 -25.44 -14.56 2.94
C GLN A 36 -25.84 -14.71 4.42
N ARG A 37 -24.94 -15.24 5.25
CA ARG A 37 -25.17 -15.41 6.69
C ARG A 37 -25.45 -14.10 7.41
N SER A 38 -24.79 -13.01 7.01
CA SER A 38 -25.02 -11.69 7.62
C SER A 38 -26.48 -11.26 7.51
N TRP A 39 -27.13 -11.57 6.39
CA TRP A 39 -28.54 -11.26 6.15
C TRP A 39 -29.48 -12.26 6.83
N GLU A 40 -29.17 -13.55 6.71
CA GLU A 40 -30.01 -14.62 7.25
C GLU A 40 -30.10 -14.54 8.78
N LEU A 41 -28.95 -14.46 9.45
CA LEU A 41 -28.85 -14.56 10.91
C LEU A 41 -29.03 -13.23 11.63
N HIS A 42 -28.52 -12.14 11.04
CA HIS A 42 -28.40 -10.86 11.74
C HIS A 42 -29.14 -9.71 11.06
N LYS A 43 -29.74 -9.93 9.89
CA LYS A 43 -30.37 -8.86 9.07
C LYS A 43 -29.41 -7.68 8.82
N LEU A 44 -28.10 -7.98 8.78
CA LEU A 44 -27.05 -7.02 8.49
C LEU A 44 -26.68 -7.08 7.01
N ARG A 45 -26.25 -5.93 6.49
CA ARG A 45 -25.82 -5.78 5.09
C ARG A 45 -24.49 -5.06 5.00
N TYR A 46 -23.59 -5.61 4.21
CA TYR A 46 -22.34 -4.98 3.85
C TYR A 46 -22.53 -4.16 2.59
N THR A 47 -22.31 -2.85 2.67
CA THR A 47 -22.46 -1.95 1.52
C THR A 47 -21.17 -1.81 0.74
N THR A 48 -20.02 -1.96 1.41
CA THR A 48 -18.69 -1.74 0.82
C THR A 48 -17.76 -2.91 1.14
N VAL A 49 -17.05 -3.42 0.13
CA VAL A 49 -15.99 -4.41 0.30
C VAL A 49 -14.62 -3.77 0.02
N LEU A 50 -13.73 -3.85 1.01
CA LEU A 50 -12.36 -3.40 0.88
C LEU A 50 -11.50 -4.52 0.29
N SER A 51 -10.99 -4.32 -0.92
CA SER A 51 -10.24 -5.38 -1.61
C SER A 51 -9.08 -4.84 -2.44
N ASP A 52 -8.13 -5.71 -2.76
CA ASP A 52 -7.02 -5.39 -3.66
C ASP A 52 -7.49 -5.30 -5.13
N GLY A 53 -6.68 -4.68 -5.99
CA GLY A 53 -7.02 -4.46 -7.40
C GLY A 53 -7.43 -5.73 -8.15
N ASP A 54 -6.77 -6.85 -7.85
CA ASP A 54 -6.90 -8.18 -8.47
C ASP A 54 -7.84 -9.14 -7.73
N CYS A 55 -8.61 -8.65 -6.76
CA CYS A 55 -9.52 -9.46 -5.97
C CYS A 55 -10.67 -10.06 -6.79
N ARG A 56 -10.78 -11.40 -6.79
CA ARG A 56 -11.86 -12.19 -7.41
C ARG A 56 -13.17 -12.22 -6.61
N THR A 57 -13.13 -11.79 -5.35
CA THR A 57 -14.28 -11.81 -4.46
C THR A 57 -15.36 -10.81 -4.87
N TYR A 58 -14.97 -9.61 -5.28
CA TYR A 58 -15.93 -8.58 -5.70
C TYR A 58 -16.80 -8.97 -6.91
N PRO A 59 -16.24 -9.46 -8.04
CA PRO A 59 -17.08 -9.87 -9.16
C PRO A 59 -18.02 -11.01 -8.78
N ALA A 60 -17.58 -11.97 -7.97
CA ALA A 60 -18.43 -13.05 -7.49
C ALA A 60 -19.57 -12.56 -6.58
N LEU A 61 -19.31 -11.62 -5.67
CA LEU A 61 -20.36 -11.00 -4.83
C LEU A 61 -21.37 -10.22 -5.69
N LYS A 62 -20.90 -9.58 -6.76
CA LYS A 62 -21.75 -8.83 -7.69
C LYS A 62 -22.61 -9.76 -8.55
N GLU A 63 -22.05 -10.87 -9.01
CA GLU A 63 -22.76 -11.89 -9.81
C GLU A 63 -23.77 -12.68 -8.97
N ALA A 64 -23.42 -13.02 -7.73
CA ALA A 64 -24.31 -13.72 -6.81
C ALA A 64 -25.47 -12.85 -6.29
N ASP A 65 -25.44 -11.54 -6.57
CA ASP A 65 -26.45 -10.55 -6.15
C ASP A 65 -26.94 -10.76 -4.72
N VAL A 66 -26.00 -10.84 -3.77
CA VAL A 66 -26.22 -11.47 -2.44
C VAL A 66 -27.39 -10.87 -1.66
N TYR A 67 -27.70 -9.60 -1.89
CA TYR A 67 -28.85 -8.94 -1.26
C TYR A 67 -30.01 -8.66 -2.24
N GLY A 68 -29.81 -8.60 -3.55
CA GLY A 68 -30.85 -8.31 -4.55
C GLY A 68 -31.27 -6.84 -4.66
N PHE A 69 -31.38 -6.13 -3.54
CA PHE A 69 -31.86 -4.74 -3.50
C PHE A 69 -30.75 -3.69 -3.30
N ILE A 70 -29.55 -4.09 -2.88
CA ILE A 70 -28.40 -3.20 -2.67
C ILE A 70 -27.18 -3.71 -3.41
N LYS A 71 -26.55 -2.80 -4.16
CA LYS A 71 -25.28 -3.06 -4.84
C LYS A 71 -24.12 -2.87 -3.86
N VAL A 72 -23.27 -3.88 -3.74
CA VAL A 72 -22.00 -3.79 -3.00
C VAL A 72 -21.03 -2.95 -3.81
N THR A 73 -20.36 -1.97 -3.18
CA THR A 73 -19.31 -1.18 -3.82
C THR A 73 -17.92 -1.69 -3.44
N LYS A 74 -16.98 -1.66 -4.40
CA LYS A 74 -15.57 -1.99 -4.15
C LYS A 74 -14.81 -0.72 -3.79
N GLU A 75 -14.11 -0.76 -2.66
CA GLU A 75 -13.10 0.25 -2.31
C GLU A 75 -11.70 -0.37 -2.38
N GLU A 76 -10.73 0.37 -2.93
CA GLU A 76 -9.33 -0.05 -3.00
C GLU A 76 -8.51 0.63 -1.88
N ARG A 77 -7.60 -0.13 -1.26
CA ARG A 77 -6.74 0.44 -0.22
C ARG A 77 -5.71 1.38 -0.84
N VAL A 78 -5.50 2.54 -0.21
CA VAL A 78 -4.44 3.49 -0.59
C VAL A 78 -3.06 2.84 -0.64
N ASN A 79 -2.78 1.88 0.24
CA ASN A 79 -1.52 1.13 0.23
C ASN A 79 -1.34 0.32 -1.07
N HIS A 80 -2.42 -0.19 -1.67
CA HIS A 80 -2.37 -0.90 -2.95
C HIS A 80 -2.03 0.08 -4.08
N VAL A 81 -2.71 1.23 -4.11
CA VAL A 81 -2.45 2.31 -5.07
C VAL A 81 -0.98 2.77 -5.02
N GLN A 82 -0.43 2.93 -3.81
CA GLN A 82 1.00 3.23 -3.60
C GLN A 82 1.90 2.13 -4.18
N LYS A 83 1.65 0.86 -3.82
CA LYS A 83 2.44 -0.28 -4.31
C LYS A 83 2.44 -0.37 -5.83
N ARG A 84 1.28 -0.12 -6.47
CA ARG A 84 1.14 -0.14 -7.93
C ARG A 84 2.06 0.88 -8.60
N MET A 85 2.06 2.12 -8.10
CA MET A 85 2.96 3.18 -8.59
C MET A 85 4.43 2.79 -8.45
N GLY A 86 4.83 2.28 -7.27
CA GLY A 86 6.21 1.82 -7.06
C GLY A 86 6.62 0.65 -7.97
N THR A 87 5.71 -0.29 -8.23
CA THR A 87 5.96 -1.40 -9.15
C THR A 87 6.09 -0.93 -10.60
N GLN A 88 5.25 0.01 -11.04
CA GLN A 88 5.41 0.63 -12.36
C GLN A 88 6.77 1.30 -12.50
N LEU A 89 7.18 2.11 -11.53
CA LEU A 89 8.49 2.76 -11.53
C LEU A 89 9.66 1.77 -11.59
N ARG A 90 9.57 0.64 -10.88
CA ARG A 90 10.59 -0.44 -10.95
C ARG A 90 10.62 -1.18 -12.28
N ASN A 91 9.50 -1.21 -13.00
CA ASN A 91 9.39 -1.89 -14.29
C ASN A 91 9.80 -0.99 -15.47
N LEU A 92 9.75 0.34 -15.32
CA LEU A 92 10.14 1.28 -16.38
C LEU A 92 11.54 1.01 -16.97
N PRO A 93 12.61 0.75 -16.17
CA PRO A 93 13.92 0.47 -16.73
C PRO A 93 13.97 -0.85 -17.53
N LYS A 94 13.08 -1.80 -17.23
CA LYS A 94 13.01 -3.12 -17.87
C LYS A 94 12.21 -3.10 -19.17
N GLN A 95 11.29 -2.15 -19.30
CA GLN A 95 10.41 -1.99 -20.46
C GLN A 95 11.04 -1.14 -21.57
N ARG A 96 12.26 -0.63 -21.36
CA ARG A 96 12.92 0.26 -22.31
C ARG A 96 13.59 -0.56 -23.44
N PRO A 97 13.45 -0.16 -24.72
CA PRO A 97 14.09 -0.84 -25.84
C PRO A 97 15.62 -0.82 -25.74
N ALA A 98 16.27 -1.84 -26.29
CA ALA A 98 17.73 -1.91 -26.39
C ALA A 98 18.26 -0.73 -27.23
N GLY A 99 19.33 -0.07 -26.77
CA GLY A 99 19.93 1.11 -27.43
C GLY A 99 19.57 2.47 -26.80
N CYS A 100 18.70 2.46 -25.81
CA CYS A 100 18.36 3.64 -25.02
C CYS A 100 19.22 3.73 -23.74
N GLU A 101 19.57 4.96 -23.31
CA GLU A 101 20.34 5.18 -22.08
C GLU A 101 19.68 4.46 -20.87
N SER A 102 20.43 3.86 -19.96
CA SER A 102 19.82 3.18 -18.82
C SER A 102 19.03 4.18 -17.96
N LEU A 103 17.82 3.85 -17.50
CA LEU A 103 17.08 4.70 -16.53
C LEU A 103 17.50 4.43 -15.08
N SER A 104 18.27 3.37 -14.88
CA SER A 104 18.82 2.94 -13.59
C SER A 104 20.26 3.42 -13.43
N GLY A 105 20.69 3.65 -12.19
CA GLY A 105 22.07 4.05 -11.87
C GLY A 105 22.16 5.22 -10.89
N ARG A 106 23.40 5.57 -10.50
CA ARG A 106 23.68 6.68 -9.58
C ARG A 106 23.19 7.99 -10.20
N GLY A 107 22.38 8.75 -9.46
CA GLY A 107 21.77 10.00 -9.93
C GLY A 107 20.55 9.83 -10.83
N ARG A 108 20.07 8.60 -11.04
CA ARG A 108 18.89 8.26 -11.87
C ARG A 108 17.82 7.57 -11.02
N LEU A 109 16.92 6.80 -11.64
CA LEU A 109 15.84 6.09 -10.95
C LEU A 109 16.38 4.89 -10.16
N THR A 110 16.89 5.15 -8.94
CA THR A 110 17.34 4.10 -8.00
C THR A 110 16.17 3.53 -7.21
N GLY A 111 16.33 2.31 -6.66
CA GLY A 111 15.32 1.69 -5.80
C GLY A 111 14.93 2.56 -4.60
N ASP A 112 15.91 3.23 -3.98
CA ASP A 112 15.66 4.16 -2.87
C ASP A 112 14.84 5.37 -3.30
N LEU A 113 15.11 5.91 -4.50
CA LEU A 113 14.33 7.01 -5.05
C LEU A 113 12.89 6.57 -5.33
N VAL A 114 12.70 5.37 -5.88
CA VAL A 114 11.35 4.80 -6.10
C VAL A 114 10.61 4.64 -4.77
N ASN A 115 11.27 4.16 -3.72
CA ASN A 115 10.65 4.02 -2.40
C ASN A 115 10.23 5.39 -1.85
N LYS A 116 11.10 6.41 -1.94
CA LYS A 116 10.77 7.79 -1.53
C LYS A 116 9.59 8.36 -2.31
N LEU A 117 9.61 8.25 -3.65
CA LEU A 117 8.53 8.71 -4.52
C LEU A 117 7.19 8.01 -4.19
N THR A 118 7.24 6.71 -3.94
CA THR A 118 6.06 5.92 -3.55
C THR A 118 5.50 6.37 -2.19
N SER A 119 6.37 6.66 -1.21
CA SER A 119 5.96 7.20 0.08
C SER A 119 5.32 8.58 -0.03
N TYR A 120 5.92 9.50 -0.81
CA TYR A 120 5.36 10.83 -1.03
C TYR A 120 4.02 10.79 -1.75
N TYR A 121 3.90 9.97 -2.79
CA TYR A 121 2.63 9.74 -3.47
C TYR A 121 1.55 9.24 -2.50
N GLY A 122 1.94 8.33 -1.62
CA GLY A 122 1.08 7.83 -0.57
C GLY A 122 0.62 8.86 0.45
N TRP A 123 1.52 9.76 0.83
CA TRP A 123 1.21 10.88 1.71
C TRP A 123 0.30 11.91 1.02
N ALA A 124 0.52 12.21 -0.26
CA ALA A 124 -0.30 13.12 -1.03
C ALA A 124 -1.77 12.64 -1.10
N ILE A 125 -2.00 11.35 -1.40
CA ILE A 125 -3.35 10.76 -1.40
C ILE A 125 -4.03 10.88 -0.03
N LYS A 126 -3.28 10.66 1.05
CA LYS A 126 -3.82 10.73 2.41
C LYS A 126 -4.13 12.15 2.86
N SER A 127 -3.36 13.14 2.39
CA SER A 127 -3.44 14.54 2.82
C SER A 127 -4.44 15.36 2.01
N HIS A 128 -4.72 14.97 0.76
CA HIS A 128 -5.63 15.68 -0.15
C HIS A 128 -6.84 14.81 -0.52
N LYS A 129 -7.53 14.26 0.48
CA LYS A 129 -8.73 13.42 0.25
C LYS A 129 -9.90 14.27 -0.21
N GLY A 130 -10.49 13.92 -1.36
CA GLY A 130 -11.65 14.62 -1.91
C GLY A 130 -11.33 15.86 -2.76
N ASP A 131 -10.04 16.25 -2.84
CA ASP A 131 -9.58 17.37 -3.65
C ASP A 131 -8.55 16.89 -4.69
N VAL A 132 -9.04 16.63 -5.90
CA VAL A 132 -8.23 16.13 -7.01
C VAL A 132 -7.21 17.17 -7.51
N PRO A 133 -7.58 18.45 -7.68
CA PRO A 133 -6.61 19.51 -8.00
C PRO A 133 -5.47 19.62 -7.00
N ALA A 134 -5.75 19.65 -5.70
CA ALA A 134 -4.70 19.75 -4.67
C ALA A 134 -3.82 18.50 -4.63
N LEU A 135 -4.40 17.31 -4.81
CA LEU A 135 -3.64 16.06 -4.93
C LEU A 135 -2.67 16.12 -6.12
N HIS A 136 -3.15 16.54 -7.29
CA HIS A 136 -2.32 16.69 -8.48
C HIS A 136 -1.15 17.64 -8.22
N ASN A 137 -1.42 18.80 -7.62
CA ASN A 137 -0.40 19.79 -7.32
C ASN A 137 0.65 19.27 -6.33
N ALA A 138 0.25 18.51 -5.31
CA ALA A 138 1.17 17.89 -4.36
C ALA A 138 2.07 16.82 -5.00
N VAL A 139 1.52 16.03 -5.93
CA VAL A 139 2.28 15.03 -6.69
C VAL A 139 3.29 15.73 -7.62
N MET A 140 2.86 16.77 -8.33
CA MET A 140 3.75 17.53 -9.21
C MET A 140 4.83 18.29 -8.44
N ALA A 141 4.53 18.83 -7.27
CA ALA A 141 5.53 19.45 -6.38
C ALA A 141 6.63 18.45 -5.99
N THR A 142 6.25 17.20 -5.69
CA THR A 142 7.22 16.12 -5.41
C THR A 142 8.10 15.83 -6.63
N TYR A 143 7.49 15.75 -7.81
CA TYR A 143 8.20 15.51 -9.06
C TYR A 143 9.21 16.63 -9.36
N HIS A 144 8.78 17.89 -9.27
CA HIS A 144 9.65 19.06 -9.46
C HIS A 144 10.77 19.11 -8.41
N HIS A 145 10.49 18.82 -7.14
CA HIS A 145 11.51 18.79 -6.10
C HIS A 145 12.63 17.77 -6.41
N VAL A 146 12.25 16.56 -6.82
CA VAL A 146 13.22 15.49 -7.16
C VAL A 146 14.03 15.84 -8.42
N THR A 147 13.38 16.41 -9.45
CA THR A 147 14.03 16.74 -10.73
C THR A 147 14.90 18.00 -10.64
N SER A 148 14.47 19.03 -9.91
CA SER A 148 15.26 20.25 -9.66
C SER A 148 16.53 19.93 -8.84
N ASN A 149 16.44 18.99 -7.89
CA ASN A 149 17.62 18.50 -7.18
C ASN A 149 18.59 17.75 -8.13
N ALA A 150 18.09 17.05 -9.15
CA ALA A 150 18.93 16.38 -10.15
C ALA A 150 19.68 17.36 -11.07
N LEU A 151 19.07 18.50 -11.41
CA LEU A 151 19.71 19.58 -12.18
C LEU A 151 20.84 20.29 -11.41
N GLN A 152 20.76 20.35 -10.08
CA GLN A 152 21.85 20.90 -9.25
C GLN A 152 23.08 19.97 -9.15
N VAL A 153 22.92 18.66 -9.40
CA VAL A 153 24.05 17.71 -9.39
C VAL A 153 24.82 17.78 -10.71
N LEU A 154 24.14 18.01 -11.84
CA LEU A 154 24.78 18.20 -13.15
C LEU A 154 25.59 19.50 -13.22
N THR A 155 25.09 20.59 -12.61
CA THR A 155 25.80 21.88 -12.61
C THR A 155 26.99 21.93 -11.65
N ARG A 156 27.00 21.12 -10.58
CA ARG A 156 28.15 21.00 -9.66
C ARG A 156 29.34 20.21 -10.24
N GLY A 157 29.15 19.46 -11.31
CA GLY A 157 30.24 18.79 -12.03
C GLY A 157 31.01 19.70 -12.99
N ALA A 158 30.37 20.75 -13.52
CA ALA A 158 30.93 21.65 -14.53
C ALA A 158 31.64 22.89 -13.96
N ALA A 159 31.43 23.23 -12.68
CA ALA A 159 31.95 24.46 -12.07
C ALA A 159 33.36 24.32 -11.45
N ARG A 160 34.30 23.60 -12.09
CA ARG A 160 35.69 23.51 -11.62
C ARG A 160 36.73 24.31 -12.43
N THR A 161 36.33 25.01 -13.48
CA THR A 161 37.26 25.85 -14.27
C THR A 161 36.61 27.16 -14.70
N LEU A 162 36.40 28.07 -13.74
CA LEU A 162 36.28 29.50 -14.05
C LEU A 162 37.03 30.29 -12.95
N PRO A 163 37.99 31.15 -13.30
CA PRO A 163 38.67 31.99 -12.32
C PRO A 163 37.67 33.00 -11.74
N ARG A 164 37.68 33.12 -10.41
CA ARG A 164 36.83 34.07 -9.67
C ARG A 164 37.30 35.51 -9.93
N PRO A 165 36.43 36.43 -10.39
CA PRO A 165 36.68 37.86 -10.23
C PRO A 165 36.46 38.23 -8.76
N GLY A 166 37.40 39.01 -8.21
CA GLY A 166 37.34 39.49 -6.84
C GLY A 166 36.10 40.35 -6.59
N VAL A 167 35.36 40.04 -5.53
CA VAL A 167 34.29 40.89 -5.01
C VAL A 167 34.49 41.03 -3.51
N SER A 168 34.71 42.27 -3.08
CA SER A 168 34.80 42.69 -1.69
C SER A 168 33.49 42.43 -0.94
N ARG A 169 33.63 41.99 0.31
CA ARG A 169 32.56 41.54 1.22
C ARG A 169 31.96 42.74 1.96
N PRO A 170 30.63 42.97 1.96
CA PRO A 170 30.00 43.88 2.92
C PRO A 170 29.68 43.17 4.25
N PRO A 171 29.53 43.92 5.35
CA PRO A 171 29.50 43.38 6.70
C PRO A 171 28.15 42.75 7.07
N ASN A 172 28.26 41.93 8.11
CA ASN A 172 27.28 40.98 8.59
C ASN A 172 26.05 41.67 9.20
N THR A 173 24.85 41.25 8.82
CA THR A 173 23.67 41.36 9.68
C THR A 173 23.00 40.00 9.80
N ALA A 174 23.02 39.48 11.02
CA ALA A 174 22.45 38.20 11.40
C ALA A 174 20.92 38.19 11.24
N THR A 175 20.37 37.13 10.67
CA THR A 175 18.98 36.74 10.94
C THR A 175 18.87 35.22 10.90
N THR A 176 18.75 34.67 12.11
CA THR A 176 18.09 33.43 12.54
C THR A 176 17.54 32.47 11.49
N CYS A 177 17.99 31.21 11.54
CA CYS A 177 17.10 30.07 11.32
C CYS A 177 17.43 28.96 12.33
N ARG A 178 16.51 28.75 13.28
CA ARG A 178 16.61 27.73 14.33
C ARG A 178 16.64 26.34 13.70
N ARG A 179 17.69 25.60 14.05
CA ARG A 179 17.84 24.16 13.81
C ARG A 179 16.87 23.40 14.70
N MET A 180 15.75 22.90 14.16
CA MET A 180 14.96 21.87 14.85
C MET A 180 15.60 20.51 14.58
N SER A 181 16.37 20.02 15.55
CA SER A 181 16.73 18.62 15.65
C SER A 181 15.54 17.85 16.23
N VAL A 182 15.12 16.77 15.56
CA VAL A 182 14.28 15.77 16.22
C VAL A 182 15.04 14.45 16.15
N ARG A 183 15.39 13.94 17.33
CA ARG A 183 16.00 12.63 17.55
C ARG A 183 14.97 11.52 17.31
N PRO A 184 15.39 10.32 16.86
CA PRO A 184 14.49 9.17 16.70
C PRO A 184 14.21 8.51 18.05
N CYS A 185 12.94 8.24 18.34
CA CYS A 185 12.53 7.35 19.43
C CYS A 185 12.43 5.93 18.88
N PHE A 186 13.09 5.01 19.58
CA PHE A 186 13.23 3.59 19.32
C PHE A 186 12.16 2.82 20.11
N GLN A 187 11.82 1.60 19.65
CA GLN A 187 10.84 0.62 20.21
C GLN A 187 9.40 0.81 19.68
N CYS A 188 8.67 -0.20 19.17
CA CYS A 188 8.64 -1.62 19.53
C CYS A 188 8.55 -2.55 18.30
N THR A 189 9.34 -3.62 18.33
CA THR A 189 9.24 -4.81 17.49
C THR A 189 8.43 -5.91 18.17
N ASN A 190 7.56 -6.56 17.39
CA ASN A 190 7.15 -7.96 17.46
C ASN A 190 6.73 -8.59 18.80
N ALA A 191 5.43 -8.91 18.91
CA ALA A 191 4.94 -10.03 19.71
C ALA A 191 3.62 -10.59 19.12
N TRP A 192 3.71 -11.38 18.04
CA TRP A 192 2.64 -12.32 17.66
C TRP A 192 3.06 -13.72 18.09
N ARG A 193 2.81 -14.03 19.36
CA ARG A 193 2.83 -15.41 19.85
C ARG A 193 1.94 -15.50 21.11
N THR A 194 0.73 -16.01 20.95
CA THR A 194 0.09 -17.03 21.80
C THR A 194 -1.37 -17.25 21.39
N ARG A 195 -1.77 -18.52 21.39
CA ARG A 195 -3.11 -19.05 21.10
C ARG A 195 -3.97 -18.93 22.34
N SER A 196 -5.01 -18.08 22.35
CA SER A 196 -6.18 -18.17 23.29
C SER A 196 -7.03 -16.88 23.36
N CYS A 197 -7.41 -16.27 22.23
CA CYS A 197 -8.27 -15.07 22.27
C CYS A 197 -9.29 -14.98 21.13
N TRP A 198 -9.87 -16.11 20.72
CA TRP A 198 -10.91 -16.17 19.67
C TRP A 198 -12.30 -16.52 20.21
N SER A 199 -12.52 -16.43 21.53
CA SER A 199 -13.84 -16.64 22.15
C SER A 199 -14.47 -15.38 22.77
N GLY A 200 -13.91 -14.19 22.51
CA GLY A 200 -14.44 -12.93 23.05
C GLY A 200 -14.36 -11.71 22.12
N ALA A 201 -14.05 -11.90 20.83
CA ALA A 201 -14.02 -10.81 19.86
C ALA A 201 -15.37 -10.66 19.15
N SER A 202 -16.46 -10.48 19.91
CA SER A 202 -17.73 -10.05 19.35
C SER A 202 -17.65 -8.59 18.91
N GLU A 203 -18.10 -8.35 17.67
CA GLU A 203 -18.46 -7.07 17.06
C GLU A 203 -17.39 -5.97 16.80
N ALA A 204 -16.40 -5.76 17.67
CA ALA A 204 -15.57 -4.55 17.56
C ALA A 204 -14.51 -4.58 16.44
N ARG A 205 -14.07 -5.76 15.98
CA ARG A 205 -12.97 -5.89 15.00
C ARG A 205 -13.43 -5.92 13.54
N LEU A 206 -14.73 -6.13 13.29
CA LEU A 206 -15.31 -6.15 11.94
C LEU A 206 -15.67 -4.75 11.42
N ARG A 207 -15.82 -3.76 12.31
CA ARG A 207 -16.12 -2.36 11.92
C ARG A 207 -14.97 -1.66 11.17
N THR A 208 -13.76 -2.22 11.17
CA THR A 208 -12.61 -1.61 10.48
C THR A 208 -12.43 -2.09 9.03
N VAL A 209 -13.15 -3.14 8.61
CA VAL A 209 -12.94 -3.77 7.28
C VAL A 209 -14.13 -3.60 6.33
N MET A 210 -15.34 -3.43 6.86
CA MET A 210 -16.56 -3.27 6.06
C MET A 210 -17.45 -2.21 6.70
N LYS A 211 -17.94 -1.23 5.92
CA LYS A 211 -19.00 -0.33 6.37
C LYS A 211 -20.29 -1.15 6.45
N VAL A 212 -20.76 -1.35 7.67
CA VAL A 212 -22.00 -2.05 7.97
C VAL A 212 -23.08 -0.98 8.18
N SER A 213 -24.19 -1.09 7.45
CA SER A 213 -25.35 -0.23 7.65
C SER A 213 -26.50 -1.06 8.18
N THR A 214 -27.04 -0.71 9.33
CA THR A 214 -28.28 -1.30 9.85
C THR A 214 -29.50 -0.68 9.15
N LEU A 215 -30.67 -1.32 9.30
CA LEU A 215 -31.95 -0.68 9.01
C LEU A 215 -32.24 0.39 10.05
#